data_AF-A0A838MZZ8-F1
#
_entry.id   AF-A0A838MZZ8-F1
#
_cell.length_a   1.000
_cell.length_b   1.000
_cell.length_c   1.000
_cell.angle_alpha   90.00
_cell.angle_beta   90.00
_cell.angle_gamma   90.00
#
_symmetry.space_group_name_H-M   'P 1'
#
loop_
_entity.id
_entity.type
_entity.pdbx_description
1 polymer ?
#
loop_
_entity_poly.entity_id
_entity_poly.type
_entity_poly.pdbx_seq_one_letter_code
_entity_poly.pdbx_strand_id
1 'polypeptide(L)'
;MKKETAMRHISRIDQYKKNQHGWWVRIHRDGRMIHKFFSDYAHGGSEGRALSEAKKYRDALLVLYPKPEHGNMFNRPNSRNKGNPPGVHKTHSLKRGYSYNVWQAGYLLPDGTRVNRKFHFSDTGRSEEEAKALAIKARNEGLKLIEKMMREKTEKRRTVKAAAKKKGRARATKAARRKRGDGR
;
A
#
# COMPACT_ATOMS: atom_id res chain seq x y z
N MET A 1 10.69 12.10 11.01
CA MET A 1 9.86 13.27 10.64
C MET A 1 8.52 12.82 10.09
N LYS A 2 7.41 13.02 10.84
CA LYS A 2 6.05 12.83 10.30
C LYS A 2 5.80 13.97 9.30
N LYS A 3 5.83 13.70 8.00
CA LYS A 3 5.41 14.68 6.98
C LYS A 3 3.98 15.10 7.29
N GLU A 4 3.76 16.41 7.35
CA GLU A 4 2.47 17.02 7.61
C GLU A 4 1.40 16.47 6.65
N THR A 5 0.47 15.70 7.21
CA THR A 5 -0.54 14.92 6.48
C THR A 5 -1.77 15.74 6.10
N ALA A 6 -1.90 16.95 6.65
CA ALA A 6 -3.13 17.74 6.63
C ALA A 6 -3.66 18.04 5.22
N MET A 7 -2.77 18.23 4.23
CA MET A 7 -3.12 18.61 2.85
C MET A 7 -2.76 17.53 1.81
N ARG A 8 -2.33 16.34 2.23
CA ARG A 8 -2.01 15.29 1.26
C ARG A 8 -3.24 14.93 0.45
N HIS A 9 -3.05 14.76 -0.86
CA HIS A 9 -4.11 14.42 -1.82
C HIS A 9 -5.17 15.51 -2.04
N ILE A 10 -4.98 16.71 -1.49
CA ILE A 10 -5.87 17.87 -1.68
C ILE A 10 -5.04 19.01 -2.28
N SER A 11 -5.55 19.66 -3.32
CA SER A 11 -4.90 20.80 -3.96
C SER A 11 -5.89 21.92 -4.17
N ARG A 12 -5.51 23.16 -3.89
CA ARG A 12 -6.29 24.34 -4.26
C ARG A 12 -6.19 24.56 -5.77
N ILE A 13 -7.31 24.91 -6.40
CA ILE A 13 -7.37 25.29 -7.81
C ILE A 13 -8.10 26.62 -7.90
N ASP A 14 -7.40 27.62 -8.44
CA ASP A 14 -7.94 28.95 -8.73
C ASP A 14 -7.69 29.27 -10.19
N GLN A 15 -8.75 29.16 -11.00
CA GLN A 15 -8.72 29.48 -12.43
C GLN A 15 -9.54 30.74 -12.68
N TYR A 16 -8.90 31.90 -12.55
CA TYR A 16 -9.53 33.22 -12.71
C TYR A 16 -10.24 33.38 -14.06
N LYS A 17 -9.63 32.92 -15.17
CA LYS A 17 -10.23 33.03 -16.52
C LYS A 17 -11.54 32.25 -16.69
N LYS A 18 -11.78 31.26 -15.83
CA LYS A 18 -12.95 30.38 -15.89
C LYS A 18 -13.85 30.51 -14.65
N ASN A 19 -13.55 31.47 -13.76
CA ASN A 19 -14.19 31.65 -12.46
C ASN A 19 -14.35 30.34 -11.67
N GLN A 20 -13.37 29.43 -11.78
CA GLN A 20 -13.39 28.14 -11.13
C GLN A 20 -12.43 28.13 -9.96
N HIS A 21 -13.01 28.19 -8.77
CA HIS A 21 -12.31 28.24 -7.48
C HIS A 21 -12.76 27.07 -6.62
N GLY A 22 -11.81 26.32 -6.07
CA GLY A 22 -12.16 25.18 -5.24
C GLY A 22 -11.00 24.24 -4.92
N TRP A 23 -11.36 23.09 -4.37
CA TRP A 23 -10.42 22.08 -3.89
C TRP A 23 -10.53 20.79 -4.70
N TRP A 24 -9.39 20.32 -5.17
CA TRP A 24 -9.29 19.07 -5.90
C TRP A 24 -8.72 17.97 -5.00
N VAL A 25 -9.52 16.93 -4.76
CA VAL A 25 -9.06 15.70 -4.12
C VAL A 25 -8.60 14.71 -5.19
N ARG A 26 -7.36 14.21 -5.11
CA ARG A 26 -6.77 13.27 -6.08
C ARG A 26 -5.98 12.17 -5.39
N ILE A 27 -6.44 10.92 -5.55
CA ILE A 27 -5.83 9.73 -4.97
C ILE A 27 -5.58 8.69 -6.06
N HIS A 28 -4.35 8.18 -6.13
CA HIS A 28 -3.98 7.07 -7.01
C HIS A 28 -3.86 5.77 -6.21
N ARG A 29 -4.70 4.79 -6.52
CA ARG A 29 -4.75 3.48 -5.87
C ARG A 29 -5.01 2.39 -6.90
N ASP A 30 -4.24 1.32 -6.83
CA ASP A 30 -4.37 0.11 -7.68
C ASP A 30 -4.59 0.35 -9.18
N GLY A 31 -3.86 1.33 -9.73
CA GLY A 31 -3.90 1.67 -11.15
C GLY A 31 -5.05 2.60 -11.54
N ARG A 32 -5.94 2.92 -10.59
CA ARG A 32 -7.06 3.84 -10.79
C ARG A 32 -6.75 5.21 -10.17
N MET A 33 -7.14 6.26 -10.88
CA MET A 33 -7.12 7.63 -10.37
C MET A 33 -8.53 7.98 -9.91
N ILE A 34 -8.70 8.17 -8.60
CA ILE A 34 -9.95 8.63 -8.01
C ILE A 34 -9.79 10.12 -7.74
N HIS A 35 -10.66 10.93 -8.33
CA HIS A 35 -10.62 12.36 -8.16
C HIS A 35 -12.02 12.97 -8.01
N LYS A 36 -12.11 14.08 -7.29
CA LYS A 36 -13.33 14.89 -7.19
C LYS A 36 -12.96 16.35 -6.93
N PHE A 37 -13.69 17.27 -7.56
CA PHE A 37 -13.55 18.70 -7.37
C PHE A 37 -14.68 19.21 -6.47
N PHE A 38 -14.34 20.08 -5.54
CA PHE A 38 -15.25 20.75 -4.61
C PHE A 38 -15.15 22.25 -4.85
N SER A 39 -16.13 22.82 -5.55
CA SER A 39 -16.13 24.25 -5.86
C SER A 39 -16.53 25.06 -4.62
N ASP A 40 -15.93 26.24 -4.46
CA ASP A 40 -16.30 27.14 -3.38
C ASP A 40 -17.73 27.66 -3.55
N TYR A 41 -18.12 27.92 -4.80
CA TYR A 41 -19.46 28.40 -5.13
C TYR A 41 -20.56 27.44 -4.66
N ALA A 42 -20.41 26.14 -4.93
CA ALA A 42 -21.36 25.12 -4.46
C ALA A 42 -21.41 24.98 -2.93
N HIS A 43 -20.44 25.55 -2.22
CA HIS A 43 -20.35 25.56 -0.76
C HIS A 43 -20.55 26.96 -0.16
N GLY A 44 -21.28 27.83 -0.89
CA GLY A 44 -21.69 29.15 -0.42
C GLY A 44 -20.56 30.20 -0.50
N GLY A 45 -19.63 30.03 -1.43
CA GLY A 45 -18.50 30.94 -1.65
C GLY A 45 -17.40 30.85 -0.59
N SER A 46 -17.51 29.90 0.35
CA SER A 46 -16.55 29.75 1.45
C SER A 46 -15.51 28.68 1.15
N GLU A 47 -14.27 29.12 0.94
CA GLU A 47 -13.09 28.24 0.79
C GLU A 47 -12.98 27.23 1.95
N GLY A 48 -13.28 27.66 3.18
CA GLY A 48 -13.20 26.82 4.38
C GLY A 48 -14.21 25.68 4.39
N ARG A 49 -15.46 25.93 3.94
CA ARG A 49 -16.49 24.88 3.84
C ARG A 49 -16.12 23.86 2.77
N ALA A 50 -15.68 24.32 1.60
CA ALA A 50 -15.23 23.45 0.53
C ALA A 50 -14.01 22.60 0.93
N LEU A 51 -13.06 23.18 1.67
CA LEU A 51 -11.91 22.45 2.19
C LEU A 51 -12.31 21.37 3.21
N SER A 52 -13.26 21.68 4.10
CA SER A 52 -13.75 20.73 5.11
C SER A 52 -14.38 19.51 4.44
N GLU A 53 -15.22 19.73 3.43
CA GLU A 53 -15.87 18.64 2.70
C GLU A 53 -14.87 17.82 1.87
N ALA A 54 -13.89 18.48 1.24
CA ALA A 54 -12.78 17.83 0.56
C ALA A 54 -11.95 16.94 1.51
N LYS A 55 -11.71 17.40 2.76
CA LYS A 55 -11.01 16.61 3.79
C LYS A 55 -11.81 15.38 4.20
N LYS A 56 -13.11 15.52 4.49
CA LYS A 56 -13.99 14.37 4.82
C LYS A 56 -14.00 13.35 3.70
N TYR A 57 -14.15 13.81 2.45
CA TYR A 57 -14.15 12.94 1.27
C TYR A 57 -12.80 12.21 1.11
N ARG A 58 -11.67 12.92 1.28
CA ARG A 58 -10.35 12.29 1.27
C ARG A 58 -10.24 11.22 2.36
N ASP A 59 -10.66 11.53 3.58
CA ASP A 59 -10.50 10.61 4.71
C ASP A 59 -11.34 9.34 4.51
N ALA A 60 -12.57 9.49 4.00
CA ALA A 60 -13.39 8.35 3.57
C ALA A 60 -12.70 7.53 2.46
N LEU A 61 -12.10 8.18 1.45
CA LEU A 61 -11.36 7.49 0.40
C LEU A 61 -10.11 6.78 0.91
N LEU A 62 -9.40 7.33 1.90
CA LEU A 62 -8.21 6.71 2.47
C LEU A 62 -8.55 5.46 3.30
N VAL A 63 -9.74 5.43 3.91
CA VAL A 63 -10.27 4.23 4.60
C VAL A 63 -10.73 3.18 3.59
N LEU A 64 -11.46 3.60 2.55
CA LEU A 64 -11.99 2.69 1.53
C LEU A 64 -10.87 2.12 0.63
N TYR A 65 -9.88 2.93 0.30
CA TYR A 65 -8.73 2.57 -0.53
C TYR A 65 -7.43 2.81 0.24
N PRO A 66 -7.14 1.94 1.23
CA PRO A 66 -5.92 2.05 2.01
C PRO A 66 -4.71 2.02 1.09
N LYS A 67 -3.65 2.73 1.48
CA LYS A 67 -2.37 2.59 0.78
C LYS A 67 -2.00 1.10 0.88
N PRO A 68 -1.69 0.42 -0.24
CA PRO A 68 -1.19 -0.93 -0.16
C PRO A 68 0.05 -0.90 0.74
N GLU A 69 0.05 -1.78 1.75
CA GLU A 69 1.08 -1.85 2.79
C GLU A 69 2.48 -2.03 2.14
N HIS A 70 2.49 -2.56 0.91
CA HIS A 70 3.66 -2.87 0.10
C HIS A 70 3.57 -2.19 -1.28
N GLY A 71 4.69 -1.63 -1.75
CA GLY A 71 4.80 -0.92 -3.02
C GLY A 71 4.20 -1.70 -4.20
N ASN A 72 3.33 -1.02 -4.95
CA ASN A 72 2.51 -1.58 -6.03
C ASN A 72 3.27 -2.06 -7.28
N MET A 73 4.59 -1.93 -7.30
CA MET A 73 5.40 -2.24 -8.48
C MET A 73 5.47 -3.74 -8.77
N PHE A 74 5.47 -4.59 -7.74
CA PHE A 74 5.55 -6.04 -7.94
C PHE A 74 4.18 -6.70 -8.13
N ASN A 75 3.10 -6.02 -7.76
CA ASN A 75 1.76 -6.62 -7.73
C ASN A 75 0.88 -6.14 -8.88
N ARG A 76 1.36 -5.20 -9.71
CA ARG A 76 0.62 -4.71 -10.87
C ARG A 76 1.20 -5.29 -12.16
N PRO A 77 0.34 -5.71 -13.11
CA PRO A 77 0.79 -6.03 -14.45
C PRO A 77 1.39 -4.79 -15.10
N ASN A 78 2.49 -4.97 -15.84
CA ASN A 78 3.15 -3.93 -16.61
C ASN A 78 2.86 -4.18 -18.10
N SER A 79 2.33 -3.19 -18.81
CA SER A 79 2.01 -3.31 -20.25
C SER A 79 3.23 -3.63 -21.11
N ARG A 80 4.44 -3.28 -20.66
CA ARG A 80 5.71 -3.62 -21.34
C ARG A 80 6.17 -5.06 -21.08
N ASN A 81 5.52 -5.78 -20.16
CA ASN A 81 5.91 -7.12 -19.71
C ASN A 81 4.73 -8.10 -19.87
N LYS A 82 4.09 -8.07 -21.04
CA LYS A 82 2.97 -8.96 -21.37
C LYS A 82 3.43 -10.42 -21.36
N GLY A 83 2.59 -11.30 -20.84
CA GLY A 83 2.87 -12.75 -20.78
C GLY A 83 3.75 -13.20 -19.61
N ASN A 84 4.17 -12.30 -18.72
CA ASN A 84 4.95 -12.64 -17.53
C ASN A 84 4.22 -12.22 -16.24
N PRO A 85 4.38 -12.98 -15.14
CA PRO A 85 3.83 -12.58 -13.85
C PRO A 85 4.35 -11.21 -13.38
N PRO A 86 3.53 -10.38 -12.72
CA PRO A 86 3.98 -9.16 -12.06
C PRO A 86 5.21 -9.39 -11.18
N GLY A 87 6.22 -8.54 -11.35
CA GLY A 87 7.50 -8.65 -10.64
C GLY A 87 8.54 -9.58 -11.30
N VAL A 88 8.19 -10.31 -12.36
CA VAL A 88 9.13 -11.13 -13.15
C VAL A 88 9.38 -10.49 -14.51
N HIS A 89 10.62 -10.12 -14.83
CA HIS A 89 10.95 -9.48 -16.11
C HIS A 89 12.41 -9.77 -16.53
N LYS A 90 12.66 -9.71 -17.83
CA LYS A 90 14.01 -9.72 -18.42
C LYS A 90 14.65 -8.36 -18.23
N THR A 91 15.90 -8.35 -17.80
CA THR A 91 16.73 -7.13 -17.67
C THR A 91 18.18 -7.48 -17.98
N HIS A 92 19.01 -6.47 -18.17
CA HIS A 92 20.45 -6.65 -18.26
C HIS A 92 21.09 -6.26 -16.92
N SER A 93 22.09 -7.02 -16.48
CA SER A 93 22.88 -6.70 -15.30
C SER A 93 24.31 -6.44 -15.73
N LEU A 94 24.87 -5.30 -15.33
CA LEU A 94 26.30 -5.01 -15.50
C LEU A 94 27.09 -5.60 -14.34
N LYS A 95 28.16 -6.33 -14.66
CA LYS A 95 29.14 -6.80 -13.67
C LYS A 95 30.53 -6.76 -14.29
N ARG A 96 31.44 -6.02 -13.66
CA ARG A 96 32.84 -5.87 -14.11
C ARG A 96 32.97 -5.47 -15.59
N GLY A 97 32.13 -4.54 -16.06
CA GLY A 97 32.12 -4.07 -17.45
C GLY A 97 31.35 -4.94 -18.45
N TYR A 98 30.99 -6.17 -18.08
CA TYR A 98 30.21 -7.07 -18.94
C TYR A 98 28.72 -6.96 -18.64
N SER A 99 27.90 -6.88 -19.70
CA SER A 99 26.44 -6.91 -19.61
C SER A 99 25.94 -8.34 -19.79
N TYR A 100 25.15 -8.82 -18.84
CA TYR A 100 24.54 -10.15 -18.89
C TYR A 100 23.03 -10.05 -18.93
N ASN A 101 22.43 -10.87 -19.77
CA ASN A 101 20.99 -11.09 -19.74
C ASN A 101 20.60 -11.83 -18.46
N VAL A 102 19.59 -11.29 -17.77
CA VAL A 102 19.04 -11.90 -16.56
C VAL A 102 17.52 -11.87 -16.54
N TRP A 103 16.93 -12.97 -16.09
CA TRP A 103 15.56 -12.96 -15.61
C TRP A 103 15.56 -12.60 -14.13
N GLN A 104 14.74 -11.62 -13.76
CA GLN A 104 14.69 -11.11 -12.40
C GLN A 104 13.28 -11.29 -11.81
N ALA A 105 13.21 -11.80 -10.58
CA ALA A 105 11.99 -11.93 -9.80
C ALA A 105 12.07 -11.07 -8.53
N GLY A 106 11.16 -10.10 -8.40
CA GLY A 106 11.07 -9.22 -7.25
C GLY A 106 9.77 -9.38 -6.48
N TYR A 107 9.85 -9.26 -5.15
CA TYR A 107 8.69 -9.21 -4.26
C TYR A 107 9.00 -8.39 -3.00
N LEU A 108 7.94 -7.97 -2.31
CA LEU A 108 8.03 -7.19 -1.09
C LEU A 108 7.36 -7.98 0.03
N LEU A 109 8.11 -8.26 1.08
CA LEU A 109 7.63 -9.02 2.23
C LEU A 109 6.76 -8.15 3.16
N PRO A 110 5.89 -8.76 4.00
CA PRO A 110 5.00 -8.03 4.91
C PRO A 110 5.66 -7.08 5.90
N ASP A 111 6.93 -7.32 6.21
CA ASP A 111 7.80 -6.50 7.05
C ASP A 111 8.37 -5.26 6.33
N GLY A 112 8.17 -5.15 5.02
CA GLY A 112 8.71 -4.10 4.17
C GLY A 112 10.03 -4.45 3.48
N THR A 113 10.56 -5.66 3.69
CA THR A 113 11.83 -6.10 3.08
C THR A 113 11.64 -6.41 1.60
N ARG A 114 12.41 -5.72 0.74
CA ARG A 114 12.40 -5.97 -0.71
C ARG A 114 13.35 -7.10 -1.05
N VAL A 115 12.82 -8.17 -1.63
CA VAL A 115 13.60 -9.31 -2.11
C VAL A 115 13.68 -9.26 -3.62
N ASN A 116 14.89 -9.50 -4.15
CA ASN A 116 15.15 -9.51 -5.56
C ASN A 116 16.08 -10.68 -5.91
N ARG A 117 15.62 -11.61 -6.73
CA ARG A 117 16.42 -12.75 -7.22
C ARG A 117 16.68 -12.60 -8.70
N LYS A 118 17.94 -12.79 -9.10
CA LYS A 118 18.41 -12.70 -10.50
C LYS A 118 18.87 -14.07 -10.97
N PHE A 119 18.51 -14.43 -12.18
CA PHE A 119 18.86 -15.69 -12.84
C PHE A 119 19.51 -15.37 -14.18
N HIS A 120 20.81 -15.66 -14.28
CA HIS A 120 21.59 -15.47 -15.51
C HIS A 120 21.27 -16.57 -16.52
N PHE A 121 21.31 -16.20 -17.80
CA PHE A 121 21.26 -17.10 -18.94
C PHE A 121 22.22 -16.63 -20.04
N SER A 122 22.72 -17.59 -20.80
CA SER A 122 23.64 -17.41 -21.92
C SER A 122 23.62 -18.65 -22.80
N ASP A 123 24.04 -18.54 -24.06
CA ASP A 123 24.04 -19.65 -25.00
C ASP A 123 24.95 -20.81 -24.55
N THR A 124 26.01 -20.49 -23.80
CA THR A 124 26.95 -21.46 -23.23
C THR A 124 26.55 -22.00 -21.85
N GLY A 125 25.42 -21.53 -21.31
CA GLY A 125 25.00 -21.82 -19.95
C GLY A 125 23.53 -22.22 -19.88
N ARG A 126 22.83 -21.66 -18.89
CA ARG A 126 21.38 -21.85 -18.75
C ARG A 126 20.66 -21.21 -19.94
N SER A 127 19.65 -21.88 -20.48
CA SER A 127 18.78 -21.31 -21.53
C SER A 127 17.90 -20.17 -21.00
N GLU A 128 17.39 -19.33 -21.91
CA GLU A 128 16.47 -18.25 -21.53
C GLU A 128 15.20 -18.78 -20.85
N GLU A 129 14.65 -19.88 -21.36
CA GLU A 129 13.43 -20.50 -20.84
C GLU A 129 13.61 -21.06 -19.43
N GLU A 130 14.74 -21.73 -19.18
CA GLU A 130 15.08 -22.22 -17.85
C GLU A 130 15.25 -21.08 -16.84
N ALA A 131 15.94 -20.00 -17.22
CA ALA A 131 16.10 -18.83 -16.35
C ALA A 131 14.76 -18.14 -16.06
N LYS A 132 13.88 -18.05 -17.06
CA LYS A 132 12.52 -17.56 -16.91
C LYS A 132 11.71 -18.43 -15.96
N ALA A 133 11.75 -19.75 -16.13
CA ALA A 133 11.04 -20.71 -15.27
C ALA A 133 11.50 -20.59 -13.80
N LEU A 134 12.81 -20.45 -13.56
CA LEU A 134 13.35 -20.23 -12.23
C LEU A 134 12.89 -18.90 -11.62
N ALA A 135 12.83 -17.83 -12.40
CA ALA A 135 12.32 -16.55 -11.94
C ALA A 135 10.83 -16.61 -11.56
N ILE A 136 10.02 -17.31 -12.36
CA ILE A 136 8.60 -17.54 -12.05
C ILE A 136 8.45 -18.38 -10.77
N LYS A 137 9.22 -19.46 -10.64
CA LYS A 137 9.23 -20.30 -9.44
C LYS A 137 9.59 -19.48 -8.19
N ALA A 138 10.66 -18.70 -8.25
CA ALA A 138 11.09 -17.83 -7.16
C ALA A 138 10.03 -16.78 -6.78
N ARG A 139 9.29 -16.24 -7.75
CA ARG A 139 8.18 -15.33 -7.50
C ARG A 139 7.03 -16.04 -6.78
N ASN A 140 6.66 -17.24 -7.23
CA ASN A 140 5.59 -18.03 -6.61
C ASN A 140 5.93 -18.45 -5.18
N GLU A 141 7.18 -18.84 -4.91
CA GLU A 141 7.69 -19.09 -3.56
C GLU A 141 7.60 -17.85 -2.68
N GLY A 142 8.00 -16.68 -3.22
CA GLY A 142 7.88 -15.40 -2.52
C GLY A 142 6.43 -15.05 -2.17
N LEU A 143 5.48 -15.30 -3.07
CA LEU A 143 4.05 -15.08 -2.82
C LEU A 143 3.50 -16.00 -1.72
N LYS A 144 3.86 -17.28 -1.72
CA LYS A 144 3.49 -18.22 -0.64
C LYS A 144 4.06 -17.78 0.71
N LEU A 145 5.30 -17.28 0.73
CA LEU A 145 5.91 -16.76 1.95
C LEU A 145 5.17 -15.50 2.45
N ILE A 146 4.81 -14.59 1.55
CA ILE A 146 4.01 -13.39 1.88
C ILE A 146 2.67 -13.81 2.49
N GLU A 147 1.97 -14.76 1.88
CA GLU A 147 0.69 -15.27 2.38
C GLU A 147 0.83 -15.86 3.78
N LYS A 148 1.83 -16.73 4.00
CA LYS A 148 2.13 -17.30 5.32
C LYS A 148 2.40 -16.23 6.37
N MET A 149 3.27 -15.27 6.08
CA MET A 149 3.60 -14.18 6.99
C MET A 149 2.40 -13.28 7.30
N MET A 150 1.52 -13.03 6.32
CA MET A 150 0.28 -12.27 6.53
C MET A 150 -0.69 -13.03 7.43
N ARG A 151 -0.84 -14.35 7.23
CA ARG A 151 -1.65 -15.20 8.11
C ARG A 151 -1.14 -15.14 9.55
N GLU A 152 0.15 -15.36 9.78
CA GLU A 152 0.75 -15.25 11.11
C GLU A 152 0.57 -13.86 11.74
N LYS A 153 0.70 -12.78 10.95
CA LYS A 153 0.48 -11.40 11.40
C LYS A 153 -0.99 -11.16 11.81
N THR A 154 -1.95 -11.70 11.06
CA THR A 154 -3.37 -11.60 11.40
C THR A 154 -3.73 -12.41 12.65
N GLU A 155 -3.20 -13.62 12.79
CA GLU A 155 -3.37 -14.44 14.00
C GLU A 155 -2.79 -13.75 15.23
N LYS A 156 -1.56 -13.22 15.15
CA LYS A 156 -0.95 -12.39 16.22
C LYS A 156 -1.79 -11.16 16.56
N ARG A 157 -2.35 -10.46 15.56
CA ARG A 157 -3.26 -9.32 15.81
C ARG A 157 -4.54 -9.75 16.52
N ARG A 158 -5.11 -10.90 16.17
CA ARG A 158 -6.31 -11.46 16.83
C ARG A 158 -6.04 -11.82 18.28
N THR A 159 -4.92 -12.48 18.58
CA THR A 159 -4.57 -12.87 19.96
C THR A 159 -4.30 -11.64 20.84
N VAL A 160 -3.56 -10.64 20.33
CA VAL A 160 -3.33 -9.37 21.04
C VAL A 160 -4.64 -8.64 21.32
N LYS A 161 -5.55 -8.56 20.34
CA LYS A 161 -6.87 -7.92 20.52
C LYS A 161 -7.73 -8.66 21.55
N ALA A 162 -7.72 -10.00 21.55
CA ALA A 162 -8.44 -10.81 22.53
C ALA A 162 -7.87 -10.61 23.95
N ALA A 163 -6.54 -10.59 24.11
CA ALA A 163 -5.88 -10.32 25.38
C ALA A 163 -6.19 -8.91 25.92
N ALA A 164 -6.19 -7.89 25.05
CA ALA A 164 -6.57 -6.53 25.41
C ALA A 164 -8.03 -6.45 25.87
N LYS A 165 -8.96 -7.14 25.18
CA LYS A 165 -10.38 -7.22 25.58
C LYS A 165 -10.55 -7.90 26.94
N LYS A 166 -9.83 -9.00 27.20
CA LYS A 166 -9.85 -9.70 28.51
C LYS A 166 -9.32 -8.81 29.63
N LYS A 167 -8.20 -8.10 29.42
CA LYS A 167 -7.65 -7.13 30.38
C LYS A 167 -8.62 -5.98 30.65
N GLY A 168 -9.26 -5.43 29.61
CA GLY A 168 -10.28 -4.38 29.75
C GLY A 168 -11.47 -4.83 30.58
N ARG A 169 -12.01 -6.03 30.31
CA ARG A 169 -13.11 -6.62 31.09
C ARG A 169 -12.72 -6.83 32.55
N ALA A 170 -11.54 -7.39 32.84
CA ALA A 170 -11.06 -7.59 34.21
C ALA A 170 -10.89 -6.26 34.97
N ARG A 171 -10.39 -5.21 34.33
CA ARG A 171 -10.26 -3.87 34.92
C ARG A 171 -11.63 -3.26 35.24
N ALA A 172 -12.61 -3.41 34.36
CA ALA A 172 -13.98 -2.96 34.59
C ALA A 172 -14.64 -3.72 35.78
N THR A 173 -14.48 -5.04 35.85
CA THR A 173 -15.00 -5.85 36.97
C THR A 173 -14.36 -5.46 38.31
N LYS A 174 -13.04 -5.19 38.33
CA LYS A 174 -12.33 -4.74 39.55
C LYS A 174 -12.80 -3.35 40.00
N ALA A 175 -13.03 -2.43 39.06
CA ALA A 175 -13.57 -1.10 39.36
C ALA A 175 -14.99 -1.17 39.93
N ALA A 176 -15.85 -2.02 39.38
CA ALA A 176 -17.22 -2.24 39.86
C ALA A 176 -17.28 -2.92 41.24
N ARG A 177 -16.26 -3.71 41.62
CA ARG A 177 -16.17 -4.32 42.97
C ARG A 177 -15.69 -3.31 44.01
N ARG A 178 -14.74 -2.43 43.67
CA ARG A 178 -14.30 -1.32 44.56
C ARG A 178 -15.44 -0.37 44.91
N LYS A 179 -16.23 0.05 43.92
CA LYS A 179 -17.40 0.93 44.14
C LYS A 179 -18.49 0.34 45.04
N ARG A 180 -18.50 -0.98 45.26
CA ARG A 180 -19.47 -1.66 46.13
C ARG A 180 -18.95 -1.93 47.55
N GLY A 181 -17.66 -1.71 47.81
CA GLY A 181 -17.03 -1.97 49.11
C GLY A 181 -16.86 -0.75 50.02
N ASP A 182 -16.96 0.47 49.47
CA ASP A 182 -16.85 1.76 50.20
C ASP A 182 -18.17 2.23 50.83
N GLY A 183 -19.16 1.34 50.96
CA GLY A 183 -20.50 1.65 51.48
C GLY A 183 -20.81 0.96 52.81
N ARG A 184 -19.84 0.95 53.73
CA ARG A 184 -20.06 0.46 55.11
C ARG A 184 -19.49 1.45 56.11
#